data_AF-A0A521F169-F1
#
_entry.id   AF-A0A521F169-F1
#
_cell.length_a   1.000
_cell.length_b   1.000
_cell.length_c   1.000
_cell.angle_alpha   90.00
_cell.angle_beta   90.00
_cell.angle_gamma   90.00
#
_symmetry.space_group_name_H-M   'P 1'
#
loop_
_entity.id
_entity.type
_entity.pdbx_description
1 polymer ?
#
loop_
_entity_poly.entity_id
_entity_poly.type
_entity_poly.pdbx_seq_one_letter_code
_entity_poly.pdbx_strand_id
1 'polypeptide(L)'
;MLGKIYSDTLEQIRNEIRTAHIKVIRKVVKEQIEHYLNIGRIILEIQESQEWGKSVVEKLSTDLQAEFPNSEGYSARNLWDMRRFYSRYSKNEKLRQLVAEVPWGHNLLILSKIKDNLEVEYALRIANRPIGVAEYQLTKDLPSDLRKYLPNEEQIIEKLK
;
A
#
# COMPACT_ATOMS: atom_id res chain seq x y z
N MET A 1 -34.74 -3.49 23.89
CA MET A 1 -35.09 -3.16 22.49
C MET A 1 -34.30 -1.95 21.98
N LEU A 2 -34.37 -0.79 22.67
CA LEU A 2 -33.65 0.44 22.28
C LEU A 2 -32.11 0.32 22.25
N GLY A 3 -31.49 -0.42 23.19
CA GLY A 3 -30.03 -0.61 23.21
C GLY A 3 -29.47 -1.41 22.02
N LYS A 4 -30.24 -2.38 21.51
CA LYS A 4 -29.88 -3.15 20.32
C LYS A 4 -29.96 -2.26 19.07
N ILE A 5 -31.05 -1.51 18.93
CA ILE A 5 -31.25 -0.56 17.82
C ILE A 5 -30.10 0.46 17.75
N TYR A 6 -29.68 1.02 18.90
CA TYR A 6 -28.56 1.95 18.94
C TYR A 6 -27.23 1.30 18.52
N SER A 7 -26.92 0.10 19.01
CA SER A 7 -25.69 -0.63 18.65
C SER A 7 -25.63 -0.92 17.16
N ASP A 8 -26.73 -1.44 16.59
CA ASP A 8 -26.83 -1.77 15.17
C ASP A 8 -26.68 -0.49 14.31
N THR A 9 -27.31 0.61 14.72
CA THR A 9 -27.20 1.91 14.04
C THR A 9 -25.76 2.44 14.07
N LEU A 10 -25.09 2.34 15.21
CA LEU A 10 -23.70 2.79 15.37
C LEU A 10 -22.73 1.98 14.51
N GLU A 11 -22.95 0.66 14.40
CA GLU A 11 -22.17 -0.21 13.52
C GLU A 11 -22.38 0.13 12.04
N GLN A 12 -23.63 0.37 11.62
CA GLN A 12 -23.93 0.80 10.26
C GLN A 12 -23.23 2.11 9.90
N ILE A 13 -23.29 3.12 10.77
CA ILE A 13 -22.61 4.42 10.54
C ILE A 13 -21.10 4.24 10.45
N ARG A 14 -20.49 3.44 11.33
CA ARG A 14 -19.05 3.15 11.26
C ARG A 14 -18.67 2.49 9.93
N ASN A 15 -19.49 1.55 9.46
CA ASN A 15 -19.23 0.85 8.20
C ASN A 15 -19.39 1.76 6.98
N GLU A 16 -20.35 2.69 7.00
CA GLU A 16 -20.48 3.71 5.96
C GLU A 16 -19.25 4.63 5.93
N ILE A 17 -18.81 5.14 7.10
CA ILE A 17 -17.61 5.98 7.20
C ILE A 17 -16.37 5.25 6.67
N ARG A 18 -16.16 3.98 7.08
CA ARG A 18 -15.04 3.16 6.61
C ARG A 18 -15.08 2.96 5.10
N THR A 19 -16.25 2.64 4.57
CA THR A 19 -16.44 2.40 3.13
C THR A 19 -16.15 3.65 2.31
N ALA A 20 -16.64 4.81 2.76
CA ALA A 20 -16.37 6.10 2.13
C ALA A 20 -14.86 6.41 2.13
N HIS A 21 -14.18 6.26 3.26
CA HIS A 21 -12.73 6.48 3.36
C HIS A 21 -11.92 5.55 2.45
N ILE A 22 -12.22 4.24 2.43
CA ILE A 22 -11.52 3.29 1.57
C ILE A 22 -11.69 3.67 0.09
N LYS A 23 -12.90 4.06 -0.31
CA LYS A 23 -13.19 4.48 -1.68
C LYS A 23 -12.37 5.70 -2.08
N VAL A 24 -12.27 6.71 -1.21
CA VAL A 24 -11.46 7.91 -1.44
C VAL A 24 -9.98 7.55 -1.56
N ILE A 25 -9.45 6.77 -0.61
CA ILE A 25 -8.04 6.39 -0.59
C ILE A 25 -7.67 5.62 -1.86
N ARG A 26 -8.50 4.65 -2.30
CA ARG A 26 -8.24 3.90 -3.53
C ARG A 26 -8.14 4.80 -4.76
N LYS A 27 -9.01 5.82 -4.86
CA LYS A 27 -8.93 6.78 -5.95
C LYS A 27 -7.63 7.59 -5.89
N VAL A 28 -7.26 8.08 -4.71
CA VAL A 28 -6.00 8.83 -4.51
C VAL A 28 -4.78 7.97 -4.84
N VAL A 29 -4.74 6.72 -4.38
CA VAL A 29 -3.64 5.77 -4.67
C VAL A 29 -3.51 5.57 -6.17
N LYS A 30 -4.62 5.36 -6.88
CA LYS A 30 -4.59 5.18 -8.33
C LYS A 30 -3.98 6.38 -9.05
N GLU A 31 -4.48 7.59 -8.76
CA GLU A 31 -3.95 8.83 -9.36
C GLU A 31 -2.47 9.05 -9.02
N GLN A 32 -2.06 8.75 -7.77
CA GLN A 32 -0.67 8.86 -7.34
C GLN A 32 0.25 7.90 -8.11
N ILE A 33 -0.15 6.63 -8.28
CA ILE A 33 0.65 5.64 -8.99
C ILE A 33 0.73 5.96 -10.49
N GLU A 34 -0.37 6.43 -11.09
CA GLU A 34 -0.37 6.90 -12.48
C GLU A 34 0.56 8.10 -12.67
N HIS A 35 0.52 9.07 -11.75
CA HIS A 35 1.44 10.20 -11.75
C HIS A 35 2.91 9.76 -11.66
N TYR A 36 3.24 8.83 -10.76
CA TYR A 36 4.61 8.31 -10.61
C TYR A 36 5.08 7.47 -11.80
N LEU A 37 4.18 6.73 -12.46
CA LEU A 37 4.47 6.07 -13.73
C LEU A 37 4.84 7.09 -14.82
N ASN A 38 4.10 8.20 -14.90
CA ASN A 38 4.37 9.26 -15.87
C ASN A 38 5.70 9.96 -15.62
N ILE A 39 6.05 10.26 -14.36
CA ILE A 39 7.38 10.79 -14.03
C ILE A 39 8.47 9.79 -14.43
N GLY A 40 8.30 8.52 -14.08
CA GLY A 40 9.25 7.47 -14.44
C GLY A 40 9.46 7.33 -15.95
N ARG A 41 8.39 7.48 -16.74
CA ARG A 41 8.43 7.53 -18.20
C ARG A 41 9.28 8.70 -18.70
N ILE A 42 8.98 9.91 -18.24
CA ILE A 42 9.68 11.14 -18.65
C ILE A 42 11.18 11.02 -18.33
N ILE A 43 11.53 10.54 -17.14
CA ILE A 43 12.93 10.34 -16.74
C ILE A 43 13.61 9.29 -17.63
N LEU A 44 12.92 8.19 -17.97
CA LEU A 44 13.49 7.17 -18.84
C LEU A 44 13.76 7.73 -20.24
N GLU A 45 12.79 8.42 -20.83
CA GLU A 45 12.88 9.01 -22.18
C GLU A 45 14.00 10.06 -22.26
N ILE A 46 14.12 10.94 -21.27
CA ILE A 46 15.18 11.96 -21.29
C ILE A 46 16.58 11.36 -21.07
N GLN A 47 16.71 10.24 -20.37
CA GLN A 47 18.00 9.56 -20.19
C GLN A 47 18.40 8.69 -21.39
N GLU A 48 17.44 8.33 -22.25
CA GLU A 48 17.71 7.69 -23.54
C GLU A 48 18.07 8.72 -24.61
N SER A 49 17.68 9.99 -24.44
CA SER A 49 18.19 11.07 -25.25
C SER A 49 19.69 11.29 -24.95
N GLN A 50 20.49 11.56 -25.99
CA GLN A 50 21.93 11.79 -25.80
C GLN A 50 22.26 13.10 -25.07
N GLU A 51 21.23 13.92 -24.78
CA GLU A 51 21.38 15.24 -24.20
C GLU A 51 21.56 15.21 -22.67
N TRP A 52 21.03 14.19 -21.98
CA TRP A 52 20.99 14.16 -20.52
C TRP A 52 21.46 12.83 -19.95
N GLY A 53 22.59 12.86 -19.24
CA GLY A 53 23.21 11.68 -18.63
C GLY A 53 22.62 11.26 -17.28
N LYS A 54 23.37 10.44 -16.54
CA LYS A 54 22.94 9.90 -15.23
C LYS A 54 22.67 10.98 -14.17
N SER A 55 23.29 12.16 -14.29
CA SER A 55 23.16 13.29 -13.36
C SER A 55 21.86 14.08 -13.45
N VAL A 56 21.01 13.79 -14.45
CA VAL A 56 19.74 14.51 -14.64
C VAL A 56 18.80 14.35 -13.45
N VAL A 57 18.82 13.19 -12.80
CA VAL A 57 17.90 12.87 -11.70
C VAL A 57 18.22 13.72 -10.46
N GLU A 58 19.50 13.93 -10.17
CA GLU A 58 19.94 14.76 -9.05
C GLU A 58 19.55 16.22 -9.28
N LYS A 59 19.74 16.74 -10.50
CA LYS A 59 19.34 18.10 -10.85
C LYS A 59 17.82 18.27 -10.78
N LEU A 60 17.04 17.35 -11.36
CA LEU A 60 15.58 17.36 -11.27
C LEU A 60 15.11 17.32 -9.82
N SER A 61 15.75 16.52 -8.96
CA SER A 61 15.41 16.47 -7.54
C SER A 61 15.59 17.82 -6.87
N THR A 62 16.72 18.50 -7.11
CA THR A 62 16.98 19.84 -6.56
C THR A 62 15.96 20.85 -7.06
N ASP A 63 15.73 20.89 -8.37
CA ASP A 63 14.83 21.86 -9.00
C ASP A 63 13.37 21.65 -8.53
N LEU A 64 12.90 20.40 -8.49
CA LEU A 64 11.54 20.08 -8.04
C LEU A 64 11.34 20.35 -6.55
N GLN A 65 12.33 20.09 -5.70
CA GLN A 65 12.22 20.42 -4.27
C GLN A 65 12.22 21.92 -4.01
N ALA A 66 12.93 22.70 -4.84
CA ALA A 66 12.89 24.15 -4.76
C ALA A 66 11.54 24.72 -5.22
N GLU A 67 10.94 24.17 -6.27
CA GLU A 67 9.64 24.59 -6.78
C GLU A 67 8.48 24.13 -5.87
N PHE A 68 8.60 22.95 -5.26
CA PHE A 68 7.58 22.34 -4.42
C PHE A 68 8.11 22.01 -3.00
N PRO A 69 8.46 23.02 -2.18
CA PRO A 69 9.20 22.82 -0.91
C PRO A 69 8.45 22.05 0.17
N ASN A 70 7.12 21.98 0.09
CA ASN A 70 6.28 21.23 1.04
C ASN A 70 5.81 19.88 0.50
N SER A 71 6.30 19.48 -0.68
CA SER A 71 5.89 18.21 -1.29
C SER A 71 6.88 17.10 -0.94
N GLU A 72 6.36 16.03 -0.36
CA GLU A 72 7.11 14.79 -0.17
C GLU A 72 7.13 14.00 -1.48
N GLY A 73 8.26 13.35 -1.80
CA GLY A 73 8.34 12.41 -2.91
C GLY A 73 9.21 12.82 -4.11
N TYR A 74 9.85 13.99 -4.12
CA TYR A 74 10.77 14.38 -5.21
C TYR A 74 12.25 14.32 -4.80
N SER A 75 12.62 13.40 -3.91
CA SER A 75 14.03 13.08 -3.68
C SER A 75 14.62 12.33 -4.87
N ALA A 76 15.92 12.50 -5.13
CA ALA A 76 16.61 11.80 -6.21
C ALA A 76 16.40 10.28 -6.13
N ARG A 77 16.39 9.72 -4.90
CA ARG A 77 16.07 8.31 -4.67
C ARG A 77 14.67 7.95 -5.17
N ASN A 78 13.65 8.73 -4.82
CA ASN A 78 12.28 8.43 -5.24
C ASN A 78 12.10 8.62 -6.75
N LEU A 79 12.77 9.58 -7.38
CA LEU A 79 12.78 9.75 -8.84
C LEU A 79 13.43 8.53 -9.54
N TRP A 80 14.54 8.02 -9.01
CA TRP A 80 15.14 6.76 -9.47
C TRP A 80 14.19 5.57 -9.29
N ASP A 81 13.47 5.50 -8.18
CA ASP A 81 12.46 4.48 -7.95
C ASP A 81 11.29 4.58 -8.95
N MET A 82 10.79 5.78 -9.24
CA MET A 82 9.76 6.02 -10.26
C MET A 82 10.22 5.55 -11.64
N ARG A 83 11.46 5.88 -12.04
CA ARG A 83 12.07 5.39 -13.30
C ARG A 83 12.11 3.87 -13.32
N ARG A 84 12.61 3.24 -12.25
CA ARG A 84 12.72 1.77 -12.15
C ARG A 84 11.33 1.12 -12.22
N PHE A 85 10.36 1.71 -11.54
CA PHE A 85 8.98 1.24 -11.51
C PHE A 85 8.34 1.28 -12.89
N TYR A 86 8.47 2.40 -13.61
CA TYR A 86 8.01 2.50 -14.99
C TYR A 86 8.70 1.48 -15.90
N SER A 87 10.03 1.38 -15.84
CA SER A 87 10.79 0.41 -16.64
C SER A 87 10.35 -1.04 -16.39
N ARG A 88 10.01 -1.38 -15.13
CA ARG A 88 9.62 -2.73 -14.72
C ARG A 88 8.20 -3.13 -15.15
N TYR A 89 7.25 -2.21 -15.11
CA TYR A 89 5.82 -2.52 -15.25
C TYR A 89 5.19 -1.99 -16.54
N SER A 90 5.80 -1.02 -17.23
CA SER A 90 5.25 -0.43 -18.45
C SER A 90 4.92 -1.46 -19.54
N LYS A 91 5.71 -2.51 -19.71
CA LYS A 91 5.49 -3.50 -20.79
C LYS A 91 4.44 -4.58 -20.46
N ASN A 92 3.95 -4.65 -19.23
CA ASN A 92 3.00 -5.67 -18.80
C ASN A 92 1.70 -5.01 -18.31
N GLU A 93 0.70 -4.99 -19.19
CA GLU A 93 -0.60 -4.36 -18.93
C GLU A 93 -1.28 -4.89 -17.67
N LYS A 94 -1.21 -6.20 -17.43
CA LYS A 94 -1.79 -6.84 -16.25
C LYS A 94 -1.13 -6.38 -14.96
N LEU A 95 0.20 -6.33 -14.93
CA LEU A 95 0.94 -5.83 -13.78
C LEU A 95 0.70 -4.33 -13.58
N ARG A 96 0.61 -3.55 -14.66
CA ARG A 96 0.31 -2.10 -14.61
C ARG A 96 -1.03 -1.83 -13.92
N GLN A 97 -2.06 -2.61 -14.23
CA GLN A 97 -3.36 -2.50 -13.57
C GLN A 97 -3.29 -2.88 -12.09
N LEU A 98 -2.56 -3.94 -11.74
CA LEU A 98 -2.44 -4.40 -10.36
C LEU A 98 -1.66 -3.42 -9.47
N VAL A 99 -0.56 -2.86 -9.95
CA VAL A 99 0.24 -1.92 -9.14
C VAL A 99 -0.46 -0.59 -8.88
N ALA A 100 -1.40 -0.18 -9.76
CA ALA A 100 -2.18 1.04 -9.60
C ALA A 100 -3.14 0.99 -8.39
N GLU A 101 -3.46 -0.19 -7.90
CA GLU A 101 -4.35 -0.36 -6.73
C GLU A 101 -3.59 -0.54 -5.40
N VAL A 102 -2.25 -0.49 -5.45
CA VAL A 102 -1.38 -0.76 -4.31
C VAL A 102 -0.66 0.53 -3.88
N PRO A 103 -0.61 0.86 -2.57
CA PRO A 103 0.09 2.05 -2.11
C PRO A 103 1.58 2.04 -2.46
N TRP A 104 2.15 3.22 -2.74
CA TRP A 104 3.52 3.38 -3.24
C TRP A 104 4.58 2.62 -2.43
N GLY A 105 4.55 2.70 -1.10
CA GLY A 105 5.52 2.00 -0.24
C GLY A 105 5.51 0.48 -0.42
N HIS A 106 4.34 -0.13 -0.60
CA HIS A 106 4.22 -1.57 -0.88
C HIS A 106 4.75 -1.91 -2.26
N ASN A 107 4.46 -1.07 -3.25
CA ASN A 107 5.01 -1.18 -4.61
C ASN A 107 6.55 -1.15 -4.60
N LEU A 108 7.17 -0.27 -3.81
CA LEU A 108 8.63 -0.22 -3.64
C LEU A 108 9.20 -1.49 -2.99
N LEU A 109 8.55 -2.02 -1.97
CA LEU A 109 8.94 -3.28 -1.33
C LEU A 109 8.90 -4.44 -2.33
N ILE A 110 7.80 -4.57 -3.06
CA ILE A 110 7.65 -5.61 -4.10
C ILE A 110 8.71 -5.44 -5.19
N LEU A 111 8.87 -4.22 -5.70
CA LEU A 111 9.85 -3.89 -6.74
C LEU A 111 11.29 -4.18 -6.33
N SER A 112 11.63 -4.03 -5.04
CA SER A 112 12.98 -4.25 -4.53
C SER A 112 13.28 -5.70 -4.16
N LYS A 113 12.28 -6.48 -3.78
CA LYS A 113 12.44 -7.85 -3.26
C LYS A 113 12.13 -8.94 -4.28
N ILE A 114 11.23 -8.69 -5.23
CA ILE A 114 10.69 -9.72 -6.11
C ILE A 114 11.04 -9.39 -7.57
N LYS A 115 11.71 -10.32 -8.24
CA LYS A 115 12.12 -10.15 -9.64
C LYS A 115 11.17 -10.86 -10.60
N ASP A 116 10.73 -12.07 -10.25
CA ASP A 116 9.86 -12.88 -11.08
C ASP A 116 8.47 -12.27 -11.27
N ASN A 117 7.94 -12.31 -12.49
CA ASN A 117 6.67 -11.68 -12.82
C ASN A 117 5.47 -12.38 -12.18
N LEU A 118 5.51 -13.71 -12.04
CA LEU A 118 4.43 -14.50 -11.46
C LEU A 118 4.36 -14.26 -9.95
N GLU A 119 5.50 -14.25 -9.27
CA GLU A 119 5.58 -13.91 -7.85
C GLU A 119 5.12 -12.47 -7.58
N VAL A 120 5.50 -11.52 -8.43
CA VAL A 120 5.01 -10.12 -8.32
C VAL A 120 3.50 -10.07 -8.50
N GLU A 121 2.95 -10.73 -9.53
CA GLU A 121 1.51 -10.78 -9.74
C GLU A 121 0.79 -11.33 -8.50
N TYR A 122 1.29 -12.45 -7.96
CA TYR A 122 0.73 -13.08 -6.78
C TYR A 122 0.77 -12.15 -5.56
N ALA A 123 1.91 -11.50 -5.31
CA ALA A 123 2.07 -10.55 -4.21
C ALA A 123 1.13 -9.35 -4.35
N LEU A 124 1.00 -8.76 -5.55
CA LEU A 124 0.11 -7.63 -5.81
C LEU A 124 -1.36 -8.01 -5.61
N ARG A 125 -1.76 -9.20 -6.05
CA ARG A 125 -3.12 -9.71 -5.83
C ARG A 125 -3.43 -9.88 -4.34
N ILE A 126 -2.46 -10.29 -3.53
CA ILE A 126 -2.65 -10.38 -2.08
C ILE A 126 -2.71 -8.99 -1.46
N ALA A 127 -1.81 -8.09 -1.86
CA ALA A 127 -1.76 -6.72 -1.34
C ALA A 127 -3.06 -5.94 -1.62
N ASN A 128 -3.74 -6.28 -2.73
CA ASN A 128 -5.00 -5.65 -3.11
C ASN A 128 -6.25 -6.36 -2.54
N ARG A 129 -6.09 -7.53 -1.90
CA ARG A 129 -7.18 -8.07 -1.10
C ARG A 129 -7.38 -7.12 0.09
N PRO A 130 -8.62 -6.70 0.39
CA PRO A 130 -8.89 -6.11 1.69
C PRO A 130 -8.36 -7.12 2.70
N ILE A 131 -7.45 -6.66 3.55
CA ILE A 131 -6.75 -7.52 4.49
C ILE A 131 -7.83 -8.33 5.24
N GLY A 132 -7.93 -9.61 4.87
CA GLY A 132 -8.80 -10.57 5.51
C GLY A 132 -8.19 -11.08 6.81
N VAL A 133 -7.47 -10.23 7.56
CA VAL A 133 -7.36 -10.45 9.00
C VAL A 133 -8.53 -9.71 9.59
N ALA A 134 -9.58 -10.47 9.87
CA ALA A 134 -10.65 -10.18 10.82
C ALA A 134 -11.15 -8.73 10.86
N GLU A 135 -12.47 -8.56 10.75
CA GLU A 135 -13.09 -7.71 11.76
C GLU A 135 -12.60 -8.22 13.11
N TYR A 136 -11.57 -7.60 13.69
CA TYR A 136 -11.33 -7.68 15.11
C TYR A 136 -12.50 -6.94 15.74
N GLN A 137 -13.66 -7.60 15.80
CA GLN A 137 -14.55 -7.38 16.90
C GLN A 137 -13.75 -7.84 18.12
N LEU A 138 -13.20 -6.88 18.86
CA LEU A 138 -12.68 -7.12 20.20
C LEU A 138 -13.88 -7.58 21.05
N THR A 139 -14.19 -8.87 21.00
CA THR A 139 -15.20 -9.47 21.88
C THR A 139 -14.61 -9.41 23.28
N LYS A 140 -15.33 -8.80 24.22
CA LYS A 140 -14.91 -8.79 25.63
C LYS A 140 -14.83 -10.20 26.21
N ASP A 141 -15.57 -11.13 25.61
CA ASP A 141 -15.64 -12.52 26.02
C ASP A 141 -14.85 -13.43 25.06
N LEU A 142 -14.08 -14.33 25.65
CA LEU A 142 -13.34 -15.38 24.93
C LEU A 142 -14.34 -16.38 24.32
N PRO A 143 -14.35 -16.58 22.99
CA PRO A 143 -15.24 -17.51 22.32
C PRO A 143 -15.14 -18.93 22.91
N SER A 144 -16.29 -19.58 23.12
CA SER A 144 -16.39 -20.90 23.77
C SER A 144 -15.51 -21.95 23.11
N ASP A 145 -15.39 -21.89 21.79
CA ASP A 145 -14.69 -22.91 20.99
C ASP A 145 -13.16 -22.82 21.13
N LEU A 146 -12.65 -21.68 21.59
CA LEU A 146 -11.23 -21.41 21.80
C LEU A 146 -10.79 -21.67 23.25
N ARG A 147 -11.72 -21.77 24.22
CA ARG A 147 -11.40 -22.08 25.62
C ARG A 147 -10.63 -23.38 25.79
N LYS A 148 -10.85 -24.37 24.91
CA LYS A 148 -10.17 -25.67 24.94
C LYS A 148 -8.70 -25.63 24.52
N TYR A 149 -8.27 -24.54 23.90
CA TYR A 149 -6.90 -24.37 23.39
C TYR A 149 -6.06 -23.40 24.22
N LEU A 150 -6.67 -22.71 25.18
CA LEU A 150 -6.00 -21.75 26.05
C LEU A 150 -5.81 -22.33 27.45
N PRO A 151 -4.62 -22.17 28.04
CA PRO A 151 -4.37 -22.67 29.38
C PRO A 151 -5.26 -21.95 30.39
N ASN A 152 -5.75 -22.70 31.37
CA ASN A 152 -6.53 -22.11 32.45
C ASN A 152 -5.63 -21.38 33.46
N GLU A 153 -6.23 -20.61 34.36
CA GLU A 153 -5.52 -19.76 35.31
C GLU A 153 -4.51 -20.55 36.16
N GLU A 154 -4.87 -21.75 36.61
CA GLU A 154 -3.98 -22.63 37.38
C GLU A 154 -2.76 -23.08 36.56
N GLN A 155 -2.94 -23.43 35.29
CA GLN A 155 -1.85 -23.81 34.38
C GLN A 155 -0.93 -22.64 34.04
N ILE A 156 -1.44 -21.42 34.05
CA ILE A 156 -0.64 -20.21 33.84
C ILE A 156 0.19 -19.93 35.10
N ILE A 157 -0.40 -20.02 36.29
CA ILE A 157 0.28 -19.81 37.57
C ILE A 157 1.41 -20.84 37.77
N GLU A 158 1.19 -22.09 37.38
CA GLU A 158 2.19 -23.15 37.47
C GLU A 158 3.39 -22.91 36.54
N LYS A 159 3.17 -22.32 35.35
CA LYS A 159 4.24 -21.97 34.41
C LYS A 159 5.02 -20.70 34.77
N LEU A 160 4.52 -19.92 35.72
CA LEU A 160 5.14 -18.68 36.19
C LEU A 160 5.89 -18.84 37.52
N LYS A 161 5.90 -20.06 38.08
CA LYS A 161 6.79 -20.47 39.19
C LYS A 161 8.08 -21.06 38.63
#